data_AF-A0A0D3A1P4-F1
#
_entry.id   AF-A0A0D3A1P4-F1
#
_cell.length_a   1.000
_cell.length_b   1.000
_cell.length_c   1.000
_cell.angle_alpha   90.00
_cell.angle_beta   90.00
_cell.angle_gamma   90.00
#
_symmetry.space_group_name_H-M   'P 1'
#
loop_
_entity.id
_entity.type
_entity.pdbx_description
1 polymer ?
#
loop_
_entity_poly.entity_id
_entity_poly.type
_entity_poly.pdbx_seq_one_letter_code
_entity_poly.pdbx_strand_id
1 'polypeptide(L)'
;MHTFFSCPFAQEVWKLIPLRQVVHLATDINFKQALVEFRTAVCLPPSGIATTVLPWVLWAIWSTRNLHVFENQILSPMETATKALNLGREWNNAQQQIQLIGEESDTYIKKIDRKQCHGSATLESITTPLVAEAIALRSGLLSALELEHHKLKAFSDNLTLIRAINNDMQVKEIFGIVKDIQRISSVFVEISFSHLYRSLNVEADRLAKLSLFSSRVCDPSMD
;
A
#
# COMPACT_ATOMS: atom_id res chain seq x y z
N MET A 1 17.11 -17.05 -8.98
CA MET A 1 17.68 -17.84 -7.86
C MET A 1 19.03 -17.31 -7.43
N HIS A 2 20.04 -17.30 -8.31
CA HIS A 2 21.41 -16.94 -7.95
C HIS A 2 21.54 -15.61 -7.18
N THR A 3 21.01 -14.51 -7.72
CA THR A 3 21.15 -13.16 -7.13
C THR A 3 20.64 -13.04 -5.69
N PHE A 4 19.61 -13.82 -5.31
CA PHE A 4 18.92 -13.66 -4.02
C PHE A 4 19.27 -14.72 -2.99
N PHE A 5 19.74 -15.89 -3.41
CA PHE A 5 19.93 -17.04 -2.52
C PHE A 5 21.25 -17.78 -2.74
N SER A 6 21.74 -17.87 -3.98
CA SER A 6 22.93 -18.70 -4.30
C SER A 6 24.22 -17.90 -4.47
N CYS A 7 24.15 -16.57 -4.55
CA CYS A 7 25.31 -15.69 -4.65
C CYS A 7 26.04 -15.65 -3.28
N PRO A 8 27.38 -15.71 -3.23
CA PRO A 8 28.14 -15.65 -1.98
C PRO A 8 27.74 -14.45 -1.10
N PHE A 9 27.54 -13.29 -1.71
CA PHE A 9 27.06 -12.09 -1.02
C PHE A 9 25.70 -12.32 -0.34
N ALA A 10 24.74 -12.88 -1.07
CA ALA A 10 23.41 -13.14 -0.54
C ALA A 10 23.44 -14.18 0.59
N GLN A 11 24.26 -15.21 0.47
CA GLN A 11 24.43 -16.22 1.53
C GLN A 11 24.99 -15.61 2.82
N GLU A 12 25.97 -14.72 2.72
CA GLU A 12 26.50 -13.99 3.88
C GLU A 12 25.44 -13.08 4.52
N VAL A 13 24.62 -12.40 3.72
CA VAL A 13 23.48 -11.61 4.25
C VAL A 13 22.51 -12.51 5.02
N TRP A 14 22.11 -13.66 4.46
CA TRP A 14 21.17 -14.58 5.10
C TRP A 14 21.72 -15.20 6.40
N LYS A 15 23.03 -15.45 6.49
CA LYS A 15 23.67 -15.93 7.74
C LYS A 15 23.59 -14.91 8.88
N LEU A 16 23.56 -13.62 8.57
CA LEU A 16 23.50 -12.54 9.54
C LEU A 16 22.08 -12.23 10.01
N ILE A 17 21.05 -12.82 9.39
CA ILE A 17 19.66 -12.68 9.82
C ILE A 17 19.36 -13.68 10.93
N PRO A 18 18.88 -13.25 12.12
CA PRO A 18 18.60 -14.11 13.26
C PRO A 18 17.28 -14.89 13.06
N LEU A 19 17.27 -15.87 12.15
CA LEU A 19 16.13 -16.74 11.86
C LEU A 19 15.97 -17.82 12.96
N ARG A 20 14.72 -18.16 13.31
CA ARG A 20 14.36 -19.20 14.29
C ARG A 20 14.67 -20.62 13.81
N GLN A 21 14.66 -20.83 12.51
CA GLN A 21 15.10 -22.06 11.87
C GLN A 21 16.09 -21.67 10.77
N VAL A 22 17.24 -22.34 10.75
CA VAL A 22 18.23 -22.16 9.69
C VAL A 22 17.62 -22.72 8.42
N VAL A 23 17.29 -21.85 7.46
CA VAL A 23 16.85 -22.29 6.14
C VAL A 23 18.08 -22.78 5.41
N HIS A 24 18.21 -24.10 5.28
CA HIS A 24 19.26 -24.70 4.47
C HIS A 24 18.99 -24.41 3.01
N LEU A 25 19.56 -23.31 2.52
CA LEU A 25 19.63 -22.94 1.11
C LEU A 25 20.57 -23.91 0.37
N ALA A 26 20.21 -25.19 0.30
CA ALA A 26 20.94 -26.17 -0.49
C ALA A 26 20.90 -25.76 -1.98
N THR A 27 21.95 -26.07 -2.71
CA THR A 27 22.21 -25.54 -4.06
C THR A 27 21.13 -25.92 -5.12
N ASP A 28 20.18 -26.80 -4.79
CA ASP A 28 19.22 -27.39 -5.72
C ASP A 28 17.72 -27.15 -5.42
N ILE A 29 17.36 -26.31 -4.44
CA ILE A 29 15.93 -26.03 -4.18
C ILE A 29 15.30 -25.21 -5.31
N ASN A 30 14.08 -25.54 -5.71
CA ASN A 30 13.28 -24.76 -6.67
C ASN A 30 12.84 -23.42 -6.03
N PHE A 31 12.78 -22.32 -6.78
CA PHE A 31 12.42 -20.98 -6.28
C PHE A 31 11.10 -20.97 -5.51
N LYS A 32 10.11 -21.76 -5.96
CA LYS A 32 8.83 -21.92 -5.26
C LYS A 32 8.99 -22.59 -3.90
N GLN A 33 9.88 -23.57 -3.78
CA GLN A 33 10.13 -24.30 -2.53
C GLN A 33 10.87 -23.41 -1.52
N ALA A 34 11.89 -22.67 -1.98
CA ALA A 34 12.56 -21.66 -1.16
C ALA A 34 11.56 -20.61 -0.61
N LEU A 35 10.67 -20.08 -1.46
CA LEU A 35 9.65 -19.12 -1.02
C LEU A 35 8.70 -19.69 0.05
N VAL A 36 8.32 -20.97 -0.06
CA VAL A 36 7.44 -21.64 0.92
C VAL A 36 8.16 -21.85 2.25
N GLU A 37 9.42 -22.29 2.22
CA GLU A 37 10.23 -22.50 3.44
C GLU A 37 10.51 -21.19 4.20
N PHE A 38 10.77 -20.10 3.47
CA PHE A 38 10.96 -18.79 4.09
C PHE A 38 9.67 -18.09 4.52
N ARG A 39 8.50 -18.49 3.98
CA ARG A 39 7.20 -17.98 4.46
C ARG A 39 6.96 -18.38 5.92
N THR A 40 7.49 -19.52 6.35
CA THR A 40 7.41 -20.01 7.72
C THR A 40 8.57 -19.56 8.61
N ALA A 41 9.62 -18.97 8.02
CA ALA A 41 10.78 -18.50 8.76
C ALA A 41 10.48 -17.18 9.46
N VAL A 42 10.41 -17.22 10.79
CA VAL A 42 10.22 -16.06 11.67
C VAL A 42 11.55 -15.78 12.39
N CYS A 43 11.83 -14.52 12.69
CA CYS A 43 13.00 -14.16 13.51
C CYS A 43 12.81 -14.59 14.97
N LEU A 44 13.92 -14.88 15.66
CA LEU A 44 13.89 -15.17 17.10
C LEU A 44 13.56 -13.87 17.89
N PRO A 45 12.71 -13.93 18.93
CA PRO A 45 12.68 -12.86 19.93
C PRO A 45 14.07 -12.79 20.59
N PRO A 46 14.81 -11.66 20.61
CA PRO A 46 14.36 -10.26 20.80
C PRO A 46 14.43 -9.33 19.57
N SER A 47 14.38 -9.83 18.33
CA SER A 47 14.58 -8.99 17.13
C SER A 47 13.47 -7.94 16.87
N GLY A 48 12.30 -8.07 17.50
CA GLY A 48 11.16 -7.16 17.31
C GLY A 48 10.44 -7.34 15.97
N ILE A 49 10.68 -8.45 15.26
CA ILE A 49 10.06 -8.74 13.97
C ILE A 49 9.05 -9.89 14.11
N ALA A 50 7.75 -9.56 14.13
CA ALA A 50 6.65 -10.52 14.26
C ALA A 50 6.18 -11.09 12.90
N THR A 51 6.65 -10.53 11.79
CA THR A 51 6.26 -10.84 10.41
C THR A 51 7.40 -11.55 9.65
N THR A 52 7.11 -12.16 8.50
CA THR A 52 8.15 -12.80 7.67
C THR A 52 9.18 -11.76 7.20
N VAL A 53 10.47 -12.03 7.41
CA VAL A 53 11.57 -11.13 7.02
C VAL A 53 11.93 -11.22 5.54
N LEU A 54 11.40 -12.22 4.82
CA LEU A 54 11.75 -12.48 3.44
C LEU A 54 11.57 -11.27 2.50
N PRO A 55 10.44 -10.53 2.53
CA PRO A 55 10.26 -9.37 1.66
C PRO A 55 11.34 -8.30 1.88
N TRP A 56 11.73 -8.06 3.13
CA TRP A 56 12.70 -7.03 3.50
C TRP A 56 14.13 -7.41 3.14
N VAL A 57 14.50 -8.68 3.32
CA VAL A 57 15.82 -9.19 2.95
C VAL A 57 15.98 -9.22 1.43
N LEU A 58 14.98 -9.71 0.69
CA LEU A 58 15.01 -9.69 -0.78
C LEU A 58 15.11 -8.27 -1.33
N TRP A 59 14.34 -7.34 -0.76
CA TRP A 59 14.40 -5.93 -1.11
C TRP A 59 15.79 -5.35 -0.83
N ALA A 60 16.36 -5.58 0.36
CA ALA A 60 17.69 -5.06 0.72
C ALA A 60 18.81 -5.60 -0.19
N ILE A 61 18.77 -6.89 -0.55
CA ILE A 61 19.72 -7.49 -1.50
C ILE A 61 19.57 -6.86 -2.89
N TRP A 62 18.33 -6.72 -3.37
CA TRP A 62 18.05 -6.09 -4.67
C TRP A 62 18.52 -4.63 -4.70
N SER A 63 18.16 -3.84 -3.69
CA SER A 63 18.52 -2.43 -3.58
C SER A 63 20.03 -2.25 -3.47
N THR A 64 20.72 -3.10 -2.70
CA THR A 64 22.19 -3.05 -2.59
C THR A 64 22.85 -3.33 -3.94
N ARG A 65 22.35 -4.32 -4.69
CA ARG A 65 22.86 -4.62 -6.02
C ARG A 65 22.64 -3.46 -6.99
N ASN A 66 21.47 -2.84 -6.97
CA ASN A 66 21.17 -1.71 -7.84
C ASN A 66 21.99 -0.48 -7.48
N LEU A 67 22.18 -0.22 -6.19
CA LEU A 67 23.05 0.84 -5.72
C LEU A 67 24.49 0.67 -6.23
N HIS A 68 24.99 -0.56 -6.23
CA HIS A 68 26.29 -0.88 -6.84
C HIS A 68 26.29 -0.66 -8.36
N VAL A 69 25.25 -1.09 -9.07
CA VAL A 69 25.16 -0.97 -10.54
C VAL A 69 25.04 0.49 -11.00
N PHE A 70 24.29 1.33 -10.27
CA PHE A 70 23.96 2.69 -10.70
C PHE A 70 24.79 3.78 -10.03
N GLU A 71 25.27 3.54 -8.81
CA GLU A 71 25.99 4.55 -8.00
C GLU A 71 27.41 4.08 -7.61
N ASN A 72 27.85 2.91 -8.08
CA ASN A 72 29.15 2.29 -7.80
C ASN A 72 29.48 2.16 -6.30
N GLN A 73 28.46 2.15 -5.45
CA GLN A 73 28.60 2.02 -4.00
C GLN A 73 28.42 0.56 -3.59
N ILE A 74 29.39 0.02 -2.85
CA ILE A 74 29.37 -1.36 -2.34
C ILE A 74 28.99 -1.30 -0.87
N LEU A 75 27.83 -1.86 -0.53
CA LEU A 75 27.44 -2.11 0.87
C LEU A 75 27.93 -3.49 1.30
N SER A 76 28.41 -3.58 2.52
CA SER A 76 28.80 -4.85 3.12
C SER A 76 27.56 -5.73 3.41
N PRO A 77 27.72 -7.07 3.48
CA PRO A 77 26.63 -7.97 3.86
C PRO A 77 25.98 -7.61 5.20
N MET A 78 26.77 -7.10 6.15
CA MET A 78 26.32 -6.66 7.46
C MET A 78 25.43 -5.41 7.39
N GLU A 79 25.82 -4.41 6.60
CA GLU A 79 25.00 -3.21 6.37
C GLU A 79 23.68 -3.56 5.69
N THR A 80 23.72 -4.45 4.69
CA THR A 80 22.51 -4.93 4.00
C THR A 80 21.59 -5.72 4.95
N ALA A 81 22.14 -6.59 5.79
CA ALA A 81 21.36 -7.33 6.80
C ALA A 81 20.72 -6.38 7.83
N THR A 82 21.49 -5.41 8.32
CA THR A 82 21.00 -4.40 9.27
C THR A 82 19.88 -3.55 8.65
N LYS A 83 20.05 -3.14 7.39
CA LYS A 83 19.02 -2.41 6.63
C LYS A 83 17.74 -3.23 6.48
N ALA A 84 17.85 -4.52 6.17
CA ALA A 84 16.69 -5.41 6.07
C ALA A 84 15.94 -5.52 7.41
N LEU A 85 16.66 -5.68 8.52
CA LEU A 85 16.07 -5.77 9.85
C LEU A 85 15.40 -4.46 10.30
N ASN A 86 16.02 -3.31 10.01
CA ASN A 86 15.45 -2.01 10.31
C ASN A 86 14.15 -1.77 9.52
N LEU A 87 14.13 -2.09 8.23
CA LEU A 87 12.91 -2.01 7.41
C LEU A 87 11.78 -2.87 7.98
N GLY A 88 12.08 -4.10 8.39
CA GLY A 88 11.10 -4.98 9.04
C GLY A 88 10.60 -4.45 10.38
N ARG A 89 11.46 -3.81 11.17
CA ARG A 89 11.09 -3.19 12.45
C ARG A 89 10.24 -1.94 12.25
N GLU A 90 10.67 -1.04 11.37
CA GLU A 90 9.92 0.17 11.01
C GLU A 90 8.52 -0.17 10.52
N TRP A 91 8.41 -1.22 9.69
CA TRP A 91 7.12 -1.74 9.25
C TRP A 91 6.23 -2.13 10.43
N ASN A 92 6.73 -2.94 11.37
CA ASN A 92 5.93 -3.37 12.52
C ASN A 92 5.53 -2.20 13.42
N ASN A 93 6.42 -1.22 13.63
CA ASN A 93 6.11 -0.02 14.40
C ASN A 93 5.03 0.82 13.72
N ALA A 94 5.08 0.96 12.38
CA ALA A 94 4.05 1.66 11.62
C ALA A 94 2.70 0.94 11.69
N GLN A 95 2.67 -0.39 11.72
CA GLN A 95 1.42 -1.15 11.90
C GLN A 95 0.77 -0.90 13.28
N GLN A 96 1.57 -0.76 14.35
CA GLN A 96 1.04 -0.43 15.68
C GLN A 96 0.44 0.98 15.73
N GLN A 97 1.03 1.95 15.03
CA GLN A 97 0.48 3.30 14.92
C GLN A 97 -0.83 3.33 14.10
N ILE A 98 -0.95 2.50 13.07
CA ILE A 98 -2.16 2.39 12.25
C ILE A 98 -3.33 1.81 13.06
N GLN A 99 -3.08 0.86 13.97
CA GLN A 99 -4.13 0.31 14.85
C GLN A 99 -4.74 1.38 15.76
N LEU A 100 -3.95 2.28 16.32
CA LEU A 100 -4.44 3.37 17.19
C LEU A 100 -5.30 4.40 16.42
N ILE A 101 -4.98 4.64 15.15
CA ILE A 101 -5.72 5.60 14.31
C ILE A 101 -7.05 5.01 13.80
N GLY A 102 -7.11 3.69 13.63
CA GLY A 102 -8.33 2.98 13.21
C GLY A 102 -9.45 3.05 14.26
N GLU A 103 -9.11 2.92 15.54
CA GLU A 103 -10.09 2.91 16.64
C GLU A 103 -10.78 4.27 16.84
N GLU A 104 -10.06 5.38 16.66
CA GLU A 104 -10.64 6.73 16.73
C GLU A 104 -11.54 7.03 15.52
N SER A 105 -11.19 6.50 14.35
CA SER A 105 -11.90 6.73 13.08
C SER A 105 -13.21 5.94 12.99
N ASP A 106 -13.24 4.69 13.47
CA ASP A 106 -14.42 3.82 13.45
C ASP A 106 -15.58 4.35 14.33
N THR A 107 -15.25 5.10 15.38
CA THR A 107 -16.23 5.73 16.26
C THR A 107 -16.94 6.91 15.56
N TYR A 108 -16.25 7.57 14.62
CA TYR A 108 -16.73 8.72 13.88
C TYR A 108 -17.57 8.30 12.65
N ILE A 109 -17.14 7.28 11.91
CA ILE A 109 -17.83 6.76 10.71
C ILE A 109 -19.21 6.14 11.04
N LYS A 110 -19.33 5.43 12.17
CA LYS A 110 -20.62 4.89 12.66
C LYS A 110 -21.67 5.98 12.95
N LYS A 111 -21.23 7.23 13.14
CA LYS A 111 -22.12 8.38 13.40
C LYS A 111 -22.66 9.00 12.12
N ILE A 112 -21.94 8.87 11.01
CA ILE A 112 -22.27 9.46 9.70
C ILE A 112 -23.21 8.54 8.91
N ASP A 113 -23.08 7.22 9.05
CA ASP A 113 -23.88 6.22 8.32
C ASP A 113 -25.39 6.21 8.68
N ARG A 114 -25.81 6.96 9.72
CA ARG A 114 -27.24 7.10 10.08
C ARG A 114 -27.99 8.19 9.31
N LYS A 115 -27.33 9.03 8.51
CA LYS A 115 -28.00 10.06 7.70
C LYS A 115 -27.73 9.88 6.20
N GLN A 116 -28.51 8.97 5.63
CA GLN A 116 -29.00 8.90 4.23
C GLN A 116 -28.00 8.42 3.14
N CYS A 117 -28.34 7.48 2.24
CA CYS A 117 -29.64 7.17 1.63
C CYS A 117 -29.93 5.66 1.52
N HIS A 118 -31.15 5.25 1.91
CA HIS A 118 -31.75 3.98 1.51
C HIS A 118 -31.89 3.92 -0.02
N GLY A 119 -31.07 3.09 -0.65
CA GLY A 119 -31.04 2.93 -2.11
C GLY A 119 -30.09 1.84 -2.58
N SER A 120 -30.22 0.65 -2.02
CA SER A 120 -29.88 -0.68 -2.59
C SER A 120 -28.72 -0.75 -3.59
N ALA A 121 -27.51 -0.98 -3.10
CA ALA A 121 -26.81 -2.26 -3.26
C ALA A 121 -25.60 -2.23 -2.33
N THR A 122 -25.47 -3.26 -1.51
CA THR A 122 -24.22 -3.64 -0.85
C THR A 122 -23.07 -3.45 -1.84
N LEU A 123 -22.10 -2.60 -1.49
CA LEU A 123 -20.93 -2.34 -2.34
C LEU A 123 -20.00 -3.56 -2.25
N GLU A 124 -20.48 -4.69 -2.79
CA GLU A 124 -19.73 -5.91 -2.96
C GLU A 124 -18.61 -5.62 -3.95
N SER A 125 -17.39 -5.62 -3.40
CA SER A 125 -16.14 -5.67 -4.14
C SER A 125 -15.90 -4.47 -5.07
N ILE A 126 -14.97 -3.59 -4.70
CA ILE A 126 -14.35 -2.62 -5.61
C ILE A 126 -13.83 -3.38 -6.85
N THR A 127 -14.62 -3.43 -7.93
CA THR A 127 -14.44 -4.42 -8.98
C THR A 127 -13.37 -4.00 -9.99
N THR A 128 -13.01 -2.70 -10.03
CA THR A 128 -11.94 -2.17 -10.88
C THR A 128 -11.16 -1.03 -10.22
N PRO A 129 -9.88 -0.83 -10.60
CA PRO A 129 -9.08 0.32 -10.16
C PRO A 129 -9.75 1.68 -10.45
N LEU A 130 -10.51 1.77 -11.55
CA LEU A 130 -11.22 2.99 -11.95
C LEU A 130 -12.33 3.35 -10.94
N VAL A 131 -13.10 2.36 -10.49
CA VAL A 131 -14.13 2.56 -9.45
C VAL A 131 -13.48 2.96 -8.13
N ALA A 132 -12.36 2.32 -7.76
CA ALA A 132 -11.61 2.64 -6.54
C ALA A 132 -11.18 4.10 -6.50
N GLU A 133 -10.57 4.59 -7.59
CA GLU A 133 -10.15 5.98 -7.72
C GLU A 133 -11.32 6.95 -7.69
N ALA A 134 -12.43 6.63 -8.37
CA ALA A 134 -13.62 7.47 -8.36
C ALA A 134 -14.21 7.61 -6.95
N ILE A 135 -14.25 6.51 -6.19
CA ILE A 135 -14.70 6.52 -4.78
C ILE A 135 -13.73 7.32 -3.90
N ALA A 136 -12.42 7.13 -4.08
CA ALA A 136 -11.41 7.87 -3.32
C ALA A 136 -11.55 9.39 -3.55
N LEU A 137 -11.73 9.80 -4.81
CA LEU A 137 -11.95 11.21 -5.16
C LEU A 137 -13.24 11.76 -4.54
N ARG A 138 -14.35 11.02 -4.65
CA ARG A 138 -15.63 11.41 -4.02
C ARG A 138 -15.48 11.59 -2.51
N SER A 139 -14.79 10.67 -1.85
CA SER A 139 -14.56 10.71 -0.41
C SER A 139 -13.69 11.90 -0.01
N GLY A 140 -12.61 12.16 -0.76
CA GLY A 140 -11.75 13.32 -0.55
C GLY A 140 -12.50 14.65 -0.68
N LEU A 141 -13.45 14.76 -1.61
CA LEU A 141 -14.31 15.95 -1.72
C LEU A 141 -15.25 16.11 -0.53
N LEU A 142 -15.83 15.03 -0.02
CA LEU A 142 -16.68 15.09 1.18
C LEU A 142 -15.86 15.54 2.40
N SER A 143 -14.66 14.99 2.59
CA SER A 143 -13.76 15.43 3.66
C SER A 143 -13.35 16.90 3.51
N ALA A 144 -13.14 17.37 2.28
CA ALA A 144 -12.81 18.77 2.03
C ALA A 144 -13.98 19.71 2.34
N LEU A 145 -15.23 19.26 2.14
CA LEU A 145 -16.42 20.00 2.59
C LEU A 145 -16.50 20.07 4.12
N GLU A 146 -16.20 18.97 4.81
CA GLU A 146 -16.19 18.93 6.28
C GLU A 146 -15.12 19.87 6.88
N LEU A 147 -14.00 20.05 6.18
CA LEU A 147 -12.93 20.97 6.55
C LEU A 147 -13.16 22.42 6.08
N GLU A 148 -14.36 22.73 5.55
CA GLU A 148 -14.75 24.06 5.07
C GLU A 148 -13.81 24.65 3.99
N HIS A 149 -13.16 23.79 3.20
CA HIS A 149 -12.32 24.24 2.10
C HIS A 149 -13.17 24.59 0.88
N HIS A 150 -13.45 25.86 0.67
CA HIS A 150 -14.32 26.29 -0.44
C HIS A 150 -13.63 26.40 -1.82
N LYS A 151 -12.30 26.25 -1.87
CA LYS A 151 -11.50 26.30 -3.10
C LYS A 151 -10.55 25.12 -3.18
N LEU A 152 -10.65 24.32 -4.25
CA LEU A 152 -9.85 23.11 -4.43
C LEU A 152 -9.37 22.92 -5.86
N LYS A 153 -8.22 22.26 -5.97
CA LYS A 153 -7.75 21.68 -7.22
C LYS A 153 -7.52 20.19 -6.99
N ALA A 154 -8.35 19.39 -7.63
CA ALA A 154 -8.34 17.94 -7.50
C ALA A 154 -7.58 17.31 -8.68
N PHE A 155 -6.82 16.26 -8.37
CA PHE A 155 -5.98 15.59 -9.35
C PHE A 155 -6.16 14.08 -9.30
N SER A 156 -6.09 13.43 -10.47
CA SER A 156 -6.01 11.96 -10.61
C SER A 156 -5.09 11.62 -11.78
N ASP A 157 -4.38 10.50 -11.69
CA ASP A 157 -3.55 9.96 -12.77
C ASP A 157 -4.34 9.12 -13.78
N ASN A 158 -5.65 8.98 -13.58
CA ASN A 158 -6.56 8.29 -14.48
C ASN A 158 -7.30 9.26 -15.40
N LEU A 159 -6.79 9.40 -16.63
CA LEU A 159 -7.35 10.30 -17.63
C LEU A 159 -8.81 9.98 -17.96
N THR A 160 -9.22 8.71 -17.92
CA THR A 160 -10.60 8.29 -18.20
C THR A 160 -11.56 8.85 -17.15
N LEU A 161 -11.18 8.80 -15.87
CA LEU A 161 -11.95 9.38 -14.78
C LEU A 161 -12.07 10.91 -14.93
N ILE A 162 -10.96 11.60 -15.20
CA ILE A 162 -10.95 13.05 -15.38
C ILE A 162 -11.85 13.47 -16.56
N ARG A 163 -11.74 12.79 -17.70
CA ARG A 163 -12.60 13.04 -18.87
C ARG A 163 -14.08 12.76 -18.58
N ALA A 164 -14.38 11.72 -17.79
CA ALA A 164 -15.75 11.44 -17.39
C ALA A 164 -16.33 12.55 -16.49
N ILE A 165 -15.54 13.05 -15.53
CA ILE A 165 -15.94 14.14 -14.63
C ILE A 165 -16.18 15.44 -15.39
N ASN A 166 -15.33 15.75 -16.37
CA ASN A 166 -15.43 16.95 -17.21
C ASN A 166 -16.54 16.87 -18.29
N ASN A 167 -17.35 15.80 -18.30
CA ASN A 167 -18.39 15.52 -19.31
C ASN A 167 -17.86 15.29 -20.74
N ASP A 168 -16.57 15.01 -20.91
CA ASP A 168 -15.97 14.70 -22.21
C ASP A 168 -16.22 13.24 -22.65
N MET A 169 -16.62 12.38 -21.70
CA MET A 169 -16.83 10.96 -21.91
C MET A 169 -17.88 10.43 -20.93
N GLN A 170 -18.62 9.38 -21.31
CA GLN A 170 -19.50 8.66 -20.39
C GLN A 170 -18.98 7.24 -20.19
N VAL A 171 -18.80 6.87 -18.92
CA VAL A 171 -18.39 5.52 -18.53
C VAL A 171 -19.48 4.96 -17.64
N LYS A 172 -20.22 3.95 -18.14
CA LYS A 172 -21.40 3.39 -17.46
C LYS A 172 -21.08 2.88 -16.06
N GLU A 173 -19.91 2.28 -15.88
CA GLU A 173 -19.45 1.68 -14.62
C GLU A 173 -19.36 2.70 -13.47
N ILE A 174 -18.84 3.90 -13.75
CA ILE A 174 -18.66 4.95 -12.74
C ILE A 174 -19.69 6.07 -12.85
N PHE A 175 -20.70 5.94 -13.72
CA PHE A 175 -21.63 7.02 -14.05
C PHE A 175 -22.31 7.61 -12.80
N GLY A 176 -22.81 6.75 -11.90
CA GLY A 176 -23.42 7.19 -10.64
C GLY A 176 -22.45 7.96 -9.75
N ILE A 177 -21.22 7.45 -9.61
CA ILE A 177 -20.17 8.07 -8.79
C ILE A 177 -19.75 9.42 -9.38
N VAL A 178 -19.59 9.51 -10.71
CA VAL A 178 -19.28 10.76 -11.42
C VAL A 178 -20.38 11.79 -11.21
N LYS A 179 -21.66 11.38 -11.27
CA LYS A 179 -22.79 12.29 -10.98
C LYS A 179 -22.78 12.81 -9.56
N ASP A 180 -22.42 11.97 -8.59
CA ASP A 180 -22.25 12.41 -7.20
C ASP A 180 -21.06 13.35 -7.04
N ILE A 181 -19.91 13.06 -7.65
CA ILE A 181 -18.75 13.96 -7.67
C ILE A 181 -19.13 15.32 -8.24
N GLN A 182 -19.83 15.36 -9.38
CA GLN A 182 -20.30 16.60 -9.99
C GLN A 182 -21.26 17.38 -9.08
N ARG A 183 -22.17 16.68 -8.39
CA ARG A 183 -23.09 17.30 -7.42
C ARG A 183 -22.32 17.90 -6.25
N ILE A 184 -21.40 17.14 -5.65
CA ILE A 184 -20.56 17.61 -4.54
C ILE A 184 -19.70 18.80 -4.99
N SER A 185 -19.17 18.76 -6.22
CA SER A 185 -18.37 19.82 -6.81
C SER A 185 -19.10 21.16 -6.88
N SER A 186 -20.41 21.15 -7.11
CA SER A 186 -21.21 22.39 -7.17
C SER A 186 -21.32 23.16 -5.86
N VAL A 187 -20.94 22.54 -4.73
CA VAL A 187 -20.93 23.20 -3.41
C VAL A 187 -19.69 24.07 -3.22
N PHE A 188 -18.62 23.80 -3.97
CA PHE A 188 -17.38 24.56 -3.88
C PHE A 188 -17.46 25.86 -4.69
N VAL A 189 -16.85 26.92 -4.15
CA VAL A 189 -16.74 28.22 -4.84
C VAL A 189 -15.85 28.09 -6.07
N GLU A 190 -14.78 27.31 -5.96
CA GLU A 190 -13.82 27.10 -7.03
C GLU A 190 -13.30 25.67 -6.98
N ILE A 191 -13.60 24.87 -8.00
CA ILE A 191 -13.08 23.50 -8.11
C ILE A 191 -12.67 23.20 -9.54
N SER A 192 -11.52 22.54 -9.69
CA SER A 192 -11.07 22.03 -10.99
C SER A 192 -10.51 20.63 -10.87
N PHE A 193 -10.72 19.82 -11.90
CA PHE A 193 -10.22 18.46 -12.02
C PHE A 193 -9.18 18.41 -13.12
N SER A 194 -7.99 17.92 -12.82
CA SER A 194 -6.89 17.86 -13.78
C SER A 194 -6.17 16.52 -13.71
N HIS A 195 -5.71 16.06 -14.88
CA HIS A 195 -4.87 14.88 -14.95
C HIS A 195 -3.46 15.19 -14.47
N LEU A 196 -2.87 14.29 -13.67
CA LEU A 196 -1.45 14.32 -13.31
C LEU A 196 -0.74 13.08 -13.86
N TYR A 197 0.49 13.26 -14.35
CA TYR A 197 1.33 12.11 -14.68
C TYR A 197 1.66 11.32 -13.40
N ARG A 198 1.67 9.99 -13.52
CA ARG A 198 1.92 9.07 -12.39
C ARG A 198 3.23 9.36 -11.64
N SER A 199 4.25 9.87 -12.34
CA SER A 199 5.53 10.30 -11.74
C SER A 199 5.39 11.45 -10.73
N LEU A 200 4.29 12.20 -10.77
CA LEU A 200 3.99 13.29 -9.85
C LEU A 200 2.91 12.92 -8.82
N ASN A 201 2.24 11.76 -8.98
CA ASN A 201 1.22 11.27 -8.06
C ASN A 201 1.75 10.22 -7.06
N VAL A 202 3.05 10.27 -6.76
CA VAL A 202 3.74 9.26 -5.94
C VAL A 202 3.18 9.19 -4.53
N GLU A 203 2.83 10.34 -3.94
CA GLU A 203 2.37 10.39 -2.55
C GLU A 203 0.96 9.83 -2.39
N ALA A 204 0.03 10.14 -3.30
CA ALA A 204 -1.32 9.56 -3.25
C ALA A 204 -1.29 8.05 -3.52
N ASP A 205 -0.47 7.60 -4.48
CA ASP A 205 -0.26 6.17 -4.76
C ASP A 205 0.37 5.44 -3.55
N ARG A 206 1.30 6.09 -2.84
CA ARG A 206 1.87 5.59 -1.59
C ARG A 206 0.79 5.43 -0.52
N LEU A 207 -0.04 6.44 -0.30
CA LEU A 207 -1.13 6.41 0.68
C LEU A 207 -2.18 5.33 0.36
N ALA A 208 -2.57 5.19 -0.91
CA ALA A 208 -3.50 4.15 -1.34
C ALA A 208 -2.94 2.74 -1.16
N LYS A 209 -1.64 2.54 -1.39
CA LYS A 209 -0.99 1.26 -1.10
C LYS A 209 -1.01 0.96 0.40
N LEU A 210 -0.74 1.95 1.24
CA LEU A 210 -0.77 1.78 2.69
C LEU A 210 -2.16 1.36 3.20
N SER A 211 -3.25 1.93 2.66
CA SER A 211 -4.62 1.56 3.07
C SER A 211 -4.99 0.13 2.66
N LEU A 212 -4.55 -0.35 1.49
CA LEU A 212 -4.75 -1.73 1.05
C LEU A 212 -4.04 -2.75 1.93
N PHE A 213 -2.86 -2.41 2.46
CA PHE A 213 -2.17 -3.27 3.41
C PHE A 213 -2.90 -3.34 4.75
N SER A 214 -3.48 -2.22 5.20
CA SER A 214 -4.27 -2.16 6.44
C SER A 214 -5.55 -3.01 6.37
N SER A 215 -6.28 -2.96 5.26
CA SER A 215 -7.55 -3.69 5.08
C SER A 215 -7.41 -5.22 5.04
N ARG A 216 -6.22 -5.77 4.76
CA ARG A 216 -5.99 -7.23 4.68
C ARG A 216 -5.64 -7.88 6.02
N VAL A 217 -5.48 -7.09 7.07
CA VAL A 217 -5.11 -7.57 8.41
C VAL A 217 -6.36 -7.87 9.27
N CYS A 218 -7.55 -7.45 8.82
CA CYS A 218 -8.82 -7.69 9.50
C CYS A 218 -9.68 -8.75 8.78
N ASP A 219 -9.23 -10.00 8.71
CA ASP A 219 -10.15 -11.14 8.54
C ASP A 219 -10.28 -11.84 9.90
N PRO A 220 -11.31 -11.55 10.71
CA PRO A 220 -11.67 -12.36 11.85
C PRO A 220 -12.55 -13.50 11.35
N SER A 221 -11.94 -14.63 11.00
CA SER A 221 -12.65 -15.91 11.09
C SER A 221 -11.67 -17.00 11.47
N MET A 222 -11.77 -17.46 12.72
CA MET A 222 -11.72 -18.85 13.16
C MET A 222 -12.16 -18.85 14.64
N ASP A 223 -13.47 -18.89 14.83
CA ASP A 223 -14.08 -19.63 15.95
C ASP A 223 -13.98 -21.13 15.64
#